data_AF-A0A7K3XQ44-F1
#
_entry.id   AF-A0A7K3XQ44-F1
#
_cell.length_a   1.000
_cell.length_b   1.000
_cell.length_c   1.000
_cell.angle_alpha   90.00
_cell.angle_beta   90.00
_cell.angle_gamma   90.00
#
_symmetry.space_group_name_H-M   'P 1'
#
loop_
_entity.id
_entity.type
_entity.pdbx_description
1 polymer ?
#
loop_
_entity_poly.entity_id
_entity_poly.type
_entity_poly.pdbx_seq_one_letter_code
_entity_poly.pdbx_strand_id
1 'polypeptide(L)'
;MKILQPDTEKEIKEWADKLSASDAPKYPIYQDANAMLATRYNIPDGYAFHGQLVHYPALILQNEQGKELFRYIGKYNSDRFSFEKLTAKMQELN
;
A
#
# COMPACT_ATOMS: atom_id res chain seq x y z
N MET A 1 1.77 -10.86 1.70
CA MET A 1 1.57 -9.40 1.60
C MET A 1 1.30 -9.05 0.14
N LYS A 2 0.35 -8.17 -0.16
CA LYS A 2 0.09 -7.65 -1.51
C LYS A 2 0.43 -6.16 -1.52
N ILE A 3 1.15 -5.70 -2.52
CA ILE A 3 1.39 -4.27 -2.75
C ILE A 3 0.43 -3.83 -3.86
N LEU A 4 -0.27 -2.71 -3.68
CA LEU A 4 -1.26 -2.20 -4.62
C LEU A 4 -0.90 -0.78 -5.01
N GLN A 5 -0.88 -0.47 -6.31
CA GLN A 5 -0.58 0.87 -6.84
C GLN A 5 -1.49 1.20 -8.03
N PRO A 6 -1.84 2.48 -8.26
CA PRO A 6 -2.70 2.86 -9.37
C PRO A 6 -2.00 2.82 -10.74
N ASP A 7 -0.67 2.82 -10.72
CA ASP A 7 0.21 2.82 -11.89
C ASP A 7 -0.12 1.64 -12.84
N THR A 8 0.04 1.86 -14.14
CA THR A 8 -0.09 0.80 -15.15
C THR A 8 0.98 -0.27 -14.98
N GLU A 9 0.73 -1.49 -15.49
CA GLU A 9 1.74 -2.56 -15.47
C GLU A 9 3.09 -2.12 -16.06
N LYS A 10 3.05 -1.29 -17.11
CA LYS A 10 4.25 -0.71 -17.73
C LYS A 10 4.98 0.21 -16.76
N GLU A 11 4.29 1.13 -16.10
CA GLU A 11 4.89 2.05 -15.13
C GLU A 11 5.43 1.32 -13.90
N ILE A 12 4.70 0.30 -13.40
CA ILE A 12 5.14 -0.57 -12.32
C ILE A 12 6.44 -1.28 -12.71
N LYS A 13 6.51 -1.82 -13.93
CA LYS A 13 7.72 -2.47 -14.44
C LYS A 13 8.89 -1.47 -14.54
N GLU A 14 8.66 -0.31 -15.16
CA GLU A 14 9.68 0.73 -15.31
C GLU A 14 10.19 1.26 -13.96
N TRP A 15 9.33 1.32 -12.95
CA TRP A 15 9.73 1.64 -11.58
C TRP A 15 10.53 0.49 -10.94
N ALA A 16 10.06 -0.75 -11.07
CA ALA A 16 10.71 -1.91 -10.47
C ALA A 16 12.09 -2.17 -11.06
N ASP A 17 12.27 -1.92 -12.35
CA ASP A 17 13.57 -2.04 -13.06
C ASP A 17 14.64 -1.08 -12.53
N LYS A 18 14.25 -0.02 -11.77
CA LYS A 18 15.18 0.93 -11.13
C LYS A 18 15.69 0.44 -9.77
N LEU A 19 15.09 -0.61 -9.22
CA LEU A 19 15.46 -1.13 -7.89
C LEU A 19 16.73 -1.97 -7.99
N SER A 20 17.58 -1.86 -6.97
CA SER A 20 18.73 -2.77 -6.83
C SER A 20 18.24 -4.19 -6.53
N ALA A 21 19.08 -5.20 -6.75
CA ALA A 21 18.73 -6.59 -6.43
C ALA A 21 18.36 -6.79 -4.95
N SER A 22 18.91 -5.98 -4.03
CA SER A 22 18.55 -6.02 -2.60
C SER A 22 17.24 -5.31 -2.29
N ASP A 23 16.81 -4.38 -3.14
CA ASP A 23 15.56 -3.63 -2.99
C ASP A 23 14.44 -4.17 -3.87
N ALA A 24 14.71 -5.20 -4.67
CA ALA A 24 13.74 -5.83 -5.54
C ALA A 24 12.50 -6.28 -4.74
N PRO A 25 11.28 -6.06 -5.25
CA PRO A 25 10.07 -6.38 -4.49
C PRO A 25 10.01 -7.88 -4.22
N LYS A 26 10.01 -8.25 -2.94
CA LYS A 26 9.85 -9.66 -2.51
C LYS A 26 8.42 -10.18 -2.71
N TYR A 27 7.48 -9.28 -2.97
CA TYR A 27 6.06 -9.58 -3.13
C TYR A 27 5.55 -8.94 -4.42
N PRO A 28 4.55 -9.57 -5.06
CA PRO A 28 3.94 -9.02 -6.25
C PRO A 28 3.32 -7.65 -5.99
N ILE A 29 3.50 -6.77 -6.97
CA ILE A 29 2.83 -5.46 -7.05
C ILE A 29 1.68 -5.63 -8.03
N TYR A 30 0.47 -5.36 -7.55
CA TYR A 30 -0.75 -5.44 -8.33
C TYR A 30 -1.22 -4.04 -8.67
N GLN A 31 -1.77 -3.89 -9.88
CA GLN A 31 -2.43 -2.65 -10.26
C GLN A 31 -3.80 -2.54 -9.58
N ASP A 32 -4.06 -1.38 -8.97
CA ASP A 32 -5.38 -0.91 -8.54
C ASP A 32 -5.84 0.20 -9.50
N ALA A 33 -6.31 -0.19 -10.68
CA ALA A 33 -6.64 0.77 -11.75
C ALA A 33 -7.58 1.86 -11.25
N ASN A 34 -7.23 3.12 -11.50
CA ASN A 34 -7.96 4.31 -11.04
C ASN A 34 -8.17 4.37 -9.50
N ALA A 35 -7.32 3.71 -8.72
CA ALA A 35 -7.43 3.64 -7.26
C ALA A 35 -8.81 3.15 -6.77
N MET A 36 -9.46 2.25 -7.53
CA MET A 36 -10.80 1.77 -7.23
C MET A 36 -10.87 1.03 -5.90
N LEU A 37 -9.87 0.23 -5.57
CA LEU A 37 -9.80 -0.52 -4.33
C LEU A 37 -9.56 0.43 -3.16
N ALA A 38 -8.62 1.38 -3.30
CA ALA A 38 -8.41 2.42 -2.28
C ALA A 38 -9.71 3.21 -2.00
N THR A 39 -10.46 3.56 -3.04
CA THR A 39 -11.78 4.21 -2.93
C THR A 39 -12.78 3.33 -2.19
N ARG A 40 -12.89 2.04 -2.54
CA ARG A 40 -13.80 1.09 -1.87
C ARG A 40 -13.46 0.87 -0.40
N TYR A 41 -12.19 0.95 -0.03
CA TYR A 41 -11.77 0.89 1.37
C TYR A 41 -11.95 2.22 2.10
N ASN A 42 -12.47 3.26 1.45
CA ASN A 42 -12.59 4.61 1.99
C ASN A 42 -11.24 5.14 2.50
N ILE A 43 -10.17 4.92 1.74
CA ILE A 43 -8.90 5.58 2.01
C ILE A 43 -9.08 7.06 1.61
N PRO A 44 -8.76 8.02 2.48
CA PRO A 44 -8.88 9.42 2.14
C PRO A 44 -7.78 9.85 1.17
N ASP A 45 -8.14 10.77 0.29
CA ASP A 45 -7.20 11.64 -0.40
C ASP A 45 -6.36 12.42 0.59
N GLY A 46 -5.11 12.71 0.23
CA GLY A 46 -4.15 13.13 1.24
C GLY A 46 -3.06 14.09 0.88
N TYR A 47 -2.50 14.03 -0.32
CA TYR A 47 -1.47 14.99 -0.71
C TYR A 47 -1.40 15.19 -2.21
N ALA A 48 -0.89 16.35 -2.62
CA ALA A 48 -0.64 16.65 -4.02
C ALA A 48 0.63 15.94 -4.48
N PHE A 49 0.53 15.17 -5.55
CA PHE A 49 1.63 14.48 -6.20
C PHE A 49 1.51 14.67 -7.71
N HIS A 50 2.54 15.26 -8.33
CA HIS A 50 2.53 15.60 -9.77
C HIS A 50 1.26 16.33 -10.25
N GLY A 51 0.73 17.25 -9.45
CA GLY A 51 -0.47 18.05 -9.80
C GLY A 51 -1.80 17.33 -9.61
N GLN A 52 -1.80 16.11 -9.07
CA GLN A 52 -3.00 15.36 -8.72
C GLN A 52 -3.10 15.19 -7.21
N LEU A 53 -4.31 15.21 -6.68
CA LEU A 53 -4.56 14.79 -5.31
C LEU A 53 -4.63 13.26 -5.28
N VAL A 54 -3.82 12.63 -4.44
CA VAL A 54 -3.76 11.16 -4.33
C VAL A 54 -4.09 10.68 -2.92
N HIS A 55 -4.55 9.44 -2.82
CA HIS A 55 -4.82 8.72 -1.57
C HIS A 55 -3.60 8.70 -0.64
N TYR A 56 -3.83 8.75 0.68
CA TYR A 56 -2.80 8.48 1.67
C TYR A 56 -2.28 7.04 1.57
N PRO A 57 -1.00 6.78 1.93
CA PRO A 57 -0.53 5.42 2.14
C PRO A 57 -1.36 4.74 3.23
N ALA A 58 -1.75 3.49 3.01
CA ALA A 58 -2.55 2.72 3.94
C ALA A 58 -2.05 1.28 4.07
N LEU A 59 -2.23 0.70 5.26
CA LEU A 59 -2.08 -0.72 5.54
C LEU A 59 -3.42 -1.25 6.03
N ILE A 60 -3.90 -2.32 5.42
CA ILE A 60 -5.10 -3.05 5.85
C ILE A 60 -4.69 -4.50 6.10
N LEU A 61 -5.01 -5.01 7.29
CA LEU A 61 -4.85 -6.42 7.64
C LEU A 61 -6.22 -7.09 7.65
N GLN A 62 -6.31 -8.22 6.98
CA GLN A 62 -7.52 -9.04 6.90
C GLN A 62 -7.20 -10.45 7.34
N ASN A 63 -8.19 -11.14 7.92
CA ASN A 63 -8.11 -12.58 8.14
C ASN A 63 -8.40 -13.37 6.85
N GLU A 64 -8.36 -14.70 6.94
CA GLU A 64 -8.60 -15.61 5.81
C GLU A 64 -10.01 -15.48 5.22
N GLN A 65 -10.99 -15.03 6.03
CA GLN A 65 -12.36 -14.77 5.59
C GLN A 65 -12.54 -13.36 4.99
N GLY A 66 -11.47 -12.57 4.87
CA GLY A 66 -11.51 -11.20 4.35
C GLY A 66 -12.02 -10.15 5.35
N LYS A 67 -12.24 -10.51 6.61
CA LYS A 67 -12.62 -9.56 7.67
C LYS A 67 -11.41 -8.70 8.02
N GLU A 68 -11.59 -7.38 7.98
CA GLU A 68 -10.59 -6.43 8.44
C GLU A 68 -10.33 -6.59 9.96
N LEU A 69 -9.08 -6.83 10.31
CA LEU A 69 -8.59 -6.96 11.69
C LEU A 69 -7.91 -5.67 12.17
N PHE A 70 -7.28 -4.95 11.25
CA PHE A 70 -6.53 -3.75 11.57
C PHE A 70 -6.40 -2.87 10.34
N ARG A 71 -6.38 -1.56 10.58
CA ARG A 71 -6.14 -0.55 9.56
C ARG A 71 -5.24 0.54 10.11
N TYR A 72 -4.33 0.98 9.25
CA TYR A 72 -3.58 2.21 9.44
C TYR A 72 -3.68 3.06 8.17
N ILE A 73 -4.00 4.34 8.33
CA ILE A 73 -4.00 5.33 7.26
C ILE A 73 -2.99 6.42 7.66
N GLY A 74 -2.05 6.70 6.77
CA GLY A 74 -1.09 7.78 6.96
C GLY A 74 -1.71 9.17 6.86
N LYS A 75 -0.89 10.19 7.17
CA LYS A 75 -1.25 11.61 7.10
C LYS A 75 -0.42 12.40 6.09
N TYR A 76 0.57 11.76 5.47
CA TYR A 76 1.43 12.29 4.40
C TYR A 76 2.18 11.12 3.73
N ASN A 77 2.87 11.36 2.61
CA ASN A 77 3.44 10.28 1.79
C ASN A 77 4.41 9.32 2.53
N SER A 78 5.21 9.84 3.46
CA SER A 78 6.14 9.06 4.26
C SER A 78 5.54 8.51 5.56
N ASP A 79 4.29 8.86 5.91
CA ASP A 79 3.59 8.34 7.10
C ASP A 79 3.07 6.93 6.81
N ARG A 80 3.97 5.95 6.86
CA ARG A 80 3.69 4.55 6.54
C ARG A 80 3.79 3.71 7.80
N PHE A 81 2.96 2.67 7.92
CA PHE A 81 3.08 1.72 9.02
C PHE A 81 4.38 0.92 8.85
N SER A 82 5.32 1.07 9.79
CA SER A 82 6.62 0.42 9.68
C SER A 82 6.50 -1.10 9.84
N PHE A 83 7.47 -1.83 9.28
CA PHE A 83 7.53 -3.28 9.41
C PHE A 83 7.62 -3.72 10.88
N GLU A 84 8.40 -3.02 11.69
CA GLU A 84 8.52 -3.28 13.15
C GLU A 84 7.16 -3.17 13.85
N LYS A 85 6.38 -2.12 13.55
CA LYS A 85 5.03 -1.95 14.08
C LYS A 85 4.08 -3.03 13.58
N LEU A 86 4.23 -3.47 12.33
CA LEU A 86 3.47 -4.59 11.77
C LEU A 86 3.80 -5.89 12.51
N THR A 87 5.06 -6.21 12.76
CA THR A 87 5.46 -7.40 13.52
C THR A 87 4.85 -7.40 14.92
N ALA A 88 4.93 -6.28 15.64
CA ALA A 88 4.30 -6.15 16.96
C ALA A 88 2.78 -6.32 16.87
N LYS A 89 2.12 -5.70 15.90
CA LYS A 89 0.67 -5.84 15.69
C LYS A 89 0.25 -7.28 15.39
N MET A 90 1.04 -8.03 14.62
CA MET A 90 0.76 -9.44 14.34
C MET A 90 0.89 -10.31 15.60
N GLN A 91 1.82 -9.99 16.51
CA GLN A 91 1.95 -10.69 17.79
C GLN A 91 0.75 -10.43 18.72
N GLU A 92 0.17 -9.22 18.67
CA GLU A 92 -1.04 -8.88 19.45
C GLU A 92 -2.32 -9.57 18.92
N LEU A 93 -2.35 -9.95 17.64
CA LEU A 93 -3.52 -10.55 16.98
C LEU A 93 -3.49 -12.09 16.97
N ASN A 94 -2.40 -12.70 17.44
CA ASN A 94 -2.24 -14.15 17.62
C ASN A 94 -2.74 -14.58 19.01
#